data_AF-A0A6L6QQM1-F1
#
_entry.id   AF-A0A6L6QQM1-F1
#
_cell.length_a   1.000
_cell.length_b   1.000
_cell.length_c   1.000
_cell.angle_alpha   90.00
_cell.angle_beta   90.00
_cell.angle_gamma   90.00
#
_symmetry.space_group_name_H-M   'P 1'
#
loop_
_entity.id
_entity.type
_entity.pdbx_description
1 polymer ?
#
loop_
_entity_poly.entity_id
_entity_poly.type
_entity_poly.pdbx_seq_one_letter_code
_entity_poly.pdbx_strand_id
1 'polypeptide(L)'
;MKSPRPVRDVKQMCDLAILNLAACHAELKPGATVHDFLREVMEMVAKYDCPSVVNPIEIVMQFLTPDLQEKGVDWVTAQPFGPILISAAHCNRALASLKSGLRDLAWANTADAMYWSGVANTGKGVDALIYKSMAVVRAEGEAQAMSENAKSGATVELHRKLTHHPHKFASESDPRW
;
A
#
# COMPACT_ATOMS: atom_id res chain seq x y z
N MET A 1 -38.35 3.71 11.62
CA MET A 1 -38.20 2.88 10.39
C MET A 1 -36.86 3.22 9.76
N LYS A 2 -35.97 2.23 9.54
CA LYS A 2 -34.78 2.45 8.69
C LYS A 2 -35.26 2.61 7.25
N SER A 3 -34.76 3.61 6.52
CA SER A 3 -35.08 3.70 5.08
C SER A 3 -34.62 2.40 4.40
N PRO A 4 -35.34 1.93 3.36
CA PRO A 4 -34.86 0.81 2.56
C PRO A 4 -33.46 1.15 2.06
N ARG A 5 -32.54 0.18 2.15
CA ARG A 5 -31.23 0.36 1.51
C ARG A 5 -31.49 0.50 0.01
N PRO A 6 -30.90 1.51 -0.66
CA PRO A 6 -31.02 1.62 -2.11
C PRO A 6 -30.51 0.33 -2.73
N VAL A 7 -31.34 -0.26 -3.60
CA VAL A 7 -30.95 -1.44 -4.39
C VAL A 7 -29.92 -0.94 -5.38
N ARG A 8 -28.66 -1.39 -5.22
CA ARG A 8 -27.61 -1.07 -6.18
C ARG A 8 -27.72 -2.02 -7.36
N ASP A 9 -27.59 -1.49 -8.57
CA ASP A 9 -27.49 -2.30 -9.78
C ASP A 9 -26.03 -2.61 -10.14
N VAL A 10 -25.84 -3.48 -11.14
CA VAL A 10 -24.51 -3.87 -11.67
C VAL A 10 -23.67 -2.64 -12.03
N LYS A 11 -24.27 -1.64 -12.68
CA LYS A 11 -23.53 -0.46 -13.15
C LYS A 11 -23.02 0.36 -11.96
N GLN A 12 -23.89 0.61 -10.98
CA GLN A 12 -23.52 1.36 -9.76
C GLN A 12 -22.42 0.66 -8.96
N MET A 13 -22.43 -0.68 -8.93
CA MET A 13 -21.38 -1.45 -8.27
C MET A 13 -20.05 -1.41 -9.04
N CYS A 14 -20.09 -1.53 -10.38
CA CYS A 14 -18.89 -1.35 -11.21
C CYS A 14 -18.33 0.08 -11.11
N ASP A 15 -19.19 1.11 -11.12
CA ASP A 15 -18.78 2.51 -10.94
C ASP A 15 -18.07 2.70 -9.59
N LEU A 16 -18.58 2.09 -8.51
CA LEU A 16 -17.93 2.11 -7.20
C LEU A 16 -16.57 1.39 -7.20
N ALA A 17 -16.48 0.21 -7.82
CA ALA A 17 -15.22 -0.51 -7.95
C ALA A 17 -14.19 0.33 -8.71
N ILE A 18 -14.57 0.89 -9.86
CA ILE A 18 -13.71 1.75 -10.69
C ILE A 18 -13.19 2.95 -9.91
N LEU A 19 -14.03 3.64 -9.12
CA LEU A 19 -13.59 4.75 -8.29
C LEU A 19 -12.57 4.33 -7.22
N ASN A 20 -12.80 3.18 -6.57
CA ASN A 20 -11.84 2.64 -5.60
C ASN A 20 -10.51 2.28 -6.26
N LEU A 21 -10.56 1.68 -7.46
CA LEU A 21 -9.37 1.32 -8.25
C LEU A 21 -8.60 2.55 -8.72
N ALA A 22 -9.30 3.61 -9.17
CA ALA A 22 -8.67 4.87 -9.55
C ALA A 22 -7.93 5.50 -8.36
N ALA A 23 -8.50 5.42 -7.15
CA ALA A 23 -7.79 5.82 -5.94
C ALA A 23 -6.58 4.91 -5.65
N CYS A 24 -6.63 3.60 -5.96
CA CYS A 24 -5.43 2.73 -5.87
C CYS A 24 -4.35 3.16 -6.86
N HIS A 25 -4.74 3.44 -8.09
CA HIS A 25 -3.82 3.87 -9.13
C HIS A 25 -3.12 5.18 -8.78
N ALA A 26 -3.84 6.14 -8.21
CA ALA A 26 -3.26 7.43 -7.78
C ALA A 26 -2.21 7.28 -6.65
N GLU A 27 -2.29 6.26 -5.81
CA GLU A 27 -1.26 5.96 -4.81
C GLU A 27 0.01 5.38 -5.46
N LEU A 28 -0.15 4.52 -6.47
CA LEU A 28 0.97 3.97 -7.24
C LEU A 28 1.61 5.02 -8.15
N LYS A 29 0.83 6.01 -8.58
CA LYS A 29 1.24 7.10 -9.46
C LYS A 29 0.73 8.44 -8.90
N PRO A 30 1.47 9.04 -7.95
CA PRO A 30 1.06 10.29 -7.30
C PRO A 30 0.72 11.38 -8.32
N GLY A 31 -0.46 11.99 -8.15
CA GLY A 31 -0.98 13.02 -9.04
C GLY A 31 -1.81 12.50 -10.21
N ALA A 32 -1.90 11.18 -10.42
CA ALA A 32 -2.80 10.61 -11.43
C ALA A 32 -4.28 10.89 -11.09
N THR A 33 -5.06 11.20 -12.11
CA THR A 33 -6.50 11.47 -11.99
C THR A 33 -7.33 10.21 -12.28
N VAL A 34 -8.64 10.28 -12.00
CA VAL A 34 -9.59 9.25 -12.45
C VAL A 34 -9.56 9.11 -13.97
N HIS A 35 -9.41 10.20 -14.71
CA HIS A 35 -9.31 10.13 -16.17
C HIS A 35 -8.05 9.37 -16.61
N ASP A 36 -6.91 9.58 -15.94
CA ASP A 36 -5.69 8.83 -16.23
C ASP A 36 -5.89 7.33 -15.99
N PHE A 37 -6.56 6.96 -14.91
CA PHE A 37 -6.90 5.55 -14.66
C PHE A 37 -7.78 4.96 -15.78
N LEU A 38 -8.82 5.67 -16.20
CA LEU A 38 -9.70 5.19 -17.27
C LEU A 38 -8.90 4.98 -18.57
N ARG A 39 -8.03 5.93 -18.93
CA ARG A 39 -7.22 5.87 -20.14
C ARG A 39 -6.12 4.81 -20.08
N GLU A 40 -5.39 4.72 -18.98
CA GLU A 40 -4.21 3.85 -18.88
C GLU A 40 -4.58 2.40 -18.54
N VAL A 41 -5.65 2.21 -17.76
CA VAL A 41 -6.06 0.88 -17.27
C VAL A 41 -7.32 0.40 -17.98
N MET A 42 -8.42 1.16 -17.94
CA MET A 42 -9.69 0.65 -18.47
C MET A 42 -9.69 0.50 -19.99
N GLU A 43 -9.07 1.42 -20.74
CA GLU A 43 -8.93 1.27 -22.20
C GLU A 43 -8.04 0.08 -22.58
N MET A 44 -6.95 -0.14 -21.83
CA MET A 44 -6.07 -1.30 -22.02
C MET A 44 -6.85 -2.61 -21.78
N VAL A 45 -7.59 -2.69 -20.67
CA VAL A 45 -8.44 -3.84 -20.34
C VAL A 45 -9.49 -4.06 -21.43
N ALA A 46 -10.21 -3.02 -21.84
CA ALA A 46 -11.23 -3.13 -22.88
C ALA A 46 -10.66 -3.63 -24.22
N LYS A 47 -9.37 -3.36 -24.50
CA LYS A 47 -8.69 -3.76 -25.73
C LYS A 47 -8.16 -5.20 -25.70
N TYR A 48 -7.61 -5.64 -24.57
CA TYR A 48 -6.83 -6.89 -24.51
C TYR A 48 -7.47 -8.00 -23.67
N ASP A 49 -8.51 -7.71 -22.90
CA ASP A 49 -9.14 -8.72 -22.03
C ASP A 49 -9.79 -9.86 -22.82
N CYS A 50 -9.36 -11.09 -22.52
CA CYS A 50 -9.97 -12.31 -23.00
C CYS A 50 -10.87 -12.91 -21.90
N PRO A 51 -12.21 -12.89 -22.05
CA PRO A 51 -13.13 -13.30 -21.00
C PRO A 51 -13.11 -14.80 -20.68
N SER A 52 -12.51 -15.63 -21.54
CA SER A 52 -12.33 -17.07 -21.26
C SER A 52 -11.20 -17.35 -20.27
N VAL A 53 -10.30 -16.39 -20.03
CA VAL A 53 -9.22 -16.53 -19.05
C VAL A 53 -9.74 -16.19 -17.66
N VAL A 54 -9.73 -17.18 -16.77
CA VAL A 54 -10.29 -17.10 -15.41
C VAL A 54 -9.21 -17.17 -14.32
N ASN A 55 -8.00 -17.65 -14.64
CA ASN A 55 -6.91 -17.68 -13.67
C ASN A 55 -6.43 -16.24 -13.40
N PRO A 56 -6.39 -15.76 -12.15
CA PRO A 56 -6.02 -14.38 -11.83
C PRO A 56 -4.65 -13.93 -12.37
N ILE A 57 -3.65 -14.81 -12.32
CA ILE A 57 -2.31 -14.49 -12.81
C ILE A 57 -2.35 -14.37 -14.34
N GLU A 58 -3.02 -15.29 -15.02
CA GLU A 58 -3.17 -15.25 -16.48
C GLU A 58 -4.00 -14.04 -16.94
N ILE A 59 -4.95 -13.56 -16.13
CA ILE A 59 -5.65 -12.29 -16.36
C ILE A 59 -4.65 -11.14 -16.36
N VAL A 60 -3.80 -11.03 -15.33
CA VAL A 60 -2.80 -9.96 -15.25
C VAL A 60 -1.83 -10.00 -16.43
N MET A 61 -1.36 -11.20 -16.80
CA MET A 61 -0.36 -11.38 -17.85
C MET A 61 -0.83 -10.85 -19.22
N GLN A 62 -2.13 -10.86 -19.51
CA GLN A 62 -2.69 -10.32 -20.77
C GLN A 62 -2.44 -8.82 -20.96
N PHE A 63 -2.18 -8.10 -19.87
CA PHE A 63 -2.02 -6.64 -19.88
C PHE A 63 -0.56 -6.19 -19.78
N LEU A 64 0.37 -7.13 -19.58
CA LEU A 64 1.79 -6.84 -19.45
C LEU A 64 2.47 -6.83 -20.83
N THR A 65 3.42 -5.92 -20.98
CA THR A 65 4.34 -5.93 -22.13
C THR A 65 5.25 -7.17 -22.08
N PRO A 66 5.79 -7.65 -23.22
CA PRO A 66 6.62 -8.85 -23.25
C PRO A 66 7.80 -8.82 -22.25
N ASP A 67 8.47 -7.68 -22.11
CA ASP A 67 9.58 -7.49 -21.18
C ASP A 67 9.17 -7.64 -19.70
N LEU A 68 7.92 -7.31 -19.36
CA LEU A 68 7.37 -7.52 -18.02
C LEU A 68 6.91 -8.95 -17.81
N GLN A 69 6.43 -9.62 -18.86
CA GLN A 69 6.08 -11.04 -18.80
C GLN A 69 7.31 -11.93 -18.58
N GLU A 70 8.46 -11.57 -19.19
CA GLU A 70 9.73 -12.28 -19.04
C GLU A 70 10.27 -12.29 -17.59
N LYS A 71 9.83 -11.35 -16.74
CA LYS A 71 10.19 -11.33 -15.31
C LYS A 71 9.56 -12.48 -14.51
N GLY A 72 8.59 -13.17 -15.09
CA GLY A 72 7.98 -14.36 -14.50
C GLY A 72 6.90 -14.07 -13.45
N VAL A 73 6.18 -15.14 -13.10
CA VAL A 73 5.00 -15.10 -12.22
C VAL A 73 5.31 -14.53 -10.84
N ASP A 74 6.43 -14.93 -10.24
CA ASP A 74 6.81 -14.47 -8.89
C ASP A 74 6.96 -12.95 -8.84
N TRP A 75 7.61 -12.36 -9.85
CA TRP A 75 7.74 -10.91 -9.92
C TRP A 75 6.38 -10.23 -10.06
N VAL A 76 5.51 -10.75 -10.93
CA VAL A 76 4.16 -10.20 -11.18
C VAL A 76 3.30 -10.26 -9.93
N THR A 77 3.33 -11.37 -9.19
CA THR A 77 2.55 -11.53 -7.96
C THR A 77 3.01 -10.59 -6.84
N ALA A 78 4.28 -10.18 -6.84
CA ALA A 78 4.81 -9.20 -5.90
C ALA A 78 4.42 -7.75 -6.24
N GLN A 79 3.84 -7.48 -7.42
CA GLN A 79 3.49 -6.12 -7.81
C GLN A 79 2.10 -5.71 -7.29
N PRO A 80 1.94 -4.46 -6.81
CA PRO A 80 0.67 -3.99 -6.25
C PRO A 80 -0.43 -3.74 -7.30
N PHE A 81 -0.11 -3.79 -8.59
CA PHE A 81 -1.07 -3.56 -9.67
C PHE A 81 -1.95 -4.78 -10.01
N GLY A 82 -1.57 -5.99 -9.59
CA GLY A 82 -2.27 -7.23 -9.97
C GLY A 82 -3.77 -7.20 -9.65
N PRO A 83 -4.16 -6.98 -8.38
CA PRO A 83 -5.57 -6.87 -7.98
C PRO A 83 -6.34 -5.74 -8.72
N ILE A 84 -5.66 -4.65 -9.09
CA ILE A 84 -6.28 -3.55 -9.85
C ILE A 84 -6.69 -4.04 -11.23
N LEU A 85 -5.78 -4.71 -11.94
CA LEU A 85 -6.02 -5.22 -13.30
C LEU A 85 -7.11 -6.30 -13.33
N ILE A 86 -7.09 -7.22 -12.35
CA ILE A 86 -8.11 -8.27 -12.25
C ILE A 86 -9.50 -7.66 -12.01
N SER A 87 -9.61 -6.74 -11.06
CA SER A 87 -10.87 -6.05 -10.76
C SER A 87 -11.39 -5.26 -11.97
N ALA A 88 -10.50 -4.54 -12.67
CA ALA A 88 -10.84 -3.81 -13.89
C ALA A 88 -11.36 -4.73 -15.01
N ALA A 89 -10.72 -5.89 -15.21
CA ALA A 89 -11.17 -6.91 -16.17
C ALA A 89 -12.59 -7.40 -15.84
N HIS A 90 -12.85 -7.74 -14.57
CA HIS A 90 -14.19 -8.15 -14.16
C HIS A 90 -15.24 -7.03 -14.28
N CYS A 91 -14.89 -5.76 -14.03
CA CYS A 91 -15.78 -4.63 -14.32
C CYS A 91 -16.15 -4.58 -15.82
N ASN A 92 -15.16 -4.71 -16.71
CA ASN A 92 -15.37 -4.73 -18.16
C ASN A 92 -16.30 -5.90 -18.57
N ARG A 93 -16.04 -7.11 -18.07
CA ARG A 93 -16.85 -8.31 -18.32
C ARG A 93 -18.27 -8.19 -17.76
N ALA A 94 -18.45 -7.60 -16.58
CA ALA A 94 -19.76 -7.36 -15.99
C ALA A 94 -20.61 -6.43 -16.86
N LEU A 95 -20.03 -5.32 -17.32
CA LEU A 95 -20.72 -4.36 -18.19
C LEU A 95 -21.04 -4.96 -19.57
N ALA A 96 -20.12 -5.76 -20.14
CA ALA A 96 -20.37 -6.48 -21.39
C ALA A 96 -21.48 -7.53 -21.25
N SER A 97 -21.50 -8.27 -20.15
CA SER A 97 -22.55 -9.27 -19.84
C SER A 97 -23.90 -8.60 -19.64
N LEU A 98 -23.94 -7.47 -18.93
CA LEU A 98 -25.15 -6.67 -18.73
C LEU A 98 -25.71 -6.17 -20.08
N LYS A 99 -24.84 -5.65 -20.96
CA LYS A 99 -25.22 -5.22 -22.31
C LYS A 99 -25.79 -6.36 -23.16
N SER A 100 -25.32 -7.59 -22.91
CA SER A 100 -25.76 -8.80 -23.61
C SER A 100 -27.00 -9.45 -22.97
N GLY A 101 -27.58 -8.85 -21.92
CA GLY A 101 -28.75 -9.39 -21.21
C GLY A 101 -28.44 -10.55 -20.26
N LEU A 102 -27.17 -10.91 -20.08
CA LEU A 102 -26.72 -12.01 -19.23
C LEU A 102 -26.61 -11.56 -17.76
N ARG A 103 -27.75 -11.37 -17.09
CA ARG A 103 -27.83 -10.76 -15.76
C ARG A 103 -27.04 -11.50 -14.68
N ASP A 104 -27.15 -12.83 -14.62
CA ASP A 104 -26.47 -13.61 -13.57
C ASP A 104 -24.95 -13.55 -13.74
N LEU A 105 -24.48 -13.64 -14.99
CA LEU A 105 -23.07 -13.49 -15.32
C LEU A 105 -22.55 -12.06 -15.05
N ALA A 106 -23.39 -11.05 -15.29
CA ALA A 106 -23.05 -9.67 -14.95
C ALA A 106 -22.84 -9.52 -13.44
N TRP A 107 -23.73 -10.08 -12.62
CA TRP A 107 -23.60 -10.07 -11.17
C TRP A 107 -22.43 -10.88 -10.64
N ALA A 108 -22.16 -12.05 -11.23
CA ALA A 108 -20.99 -12.85 -10.88
C ALA A 108 -19.69 -12.05 -11.10
N ASN A 109 -19.53 -11.46 -12.28
CA ASN A 109 -18.37 -10.61 -12.57
C ASN A 109 -18.33 -9.36 -11.67
N THR A 110 -19.47 -8.75 -11.33
CA THR A 110 -19.50 -7.65 -10.35
C THR A 110 -19.00 -8.09 -8.98
N ALA A 111 -19.37 -9.28 -8.51
CA ALA A 111 -18.90 -9.80 -7.23
C ALA A 111 -17.37 -9.97 -7.23
N ASP A 112 -16.81 -10.56 -8.29
CA ASP A 112 -15.37 -10.72 -8.46
C ASP A 112 -14.65 -9.36 -8.54
N ALA A 113 -15.20 -8.42 -9.32
CA ALA A 113 -14.67 -7.06 -9.40
C ALA A 113 -14.60 -6.40 -8.02
N MET A 114 -15.67 -6.49 -7.23
CA MET A 114 -15.73 -5.93 -5.89
C MET A 114 -14.76 -6.61 -4.91
N TYR A 115 -14.64 -7.94 -4.98
CA TYR A 115 -13.68 -8.70 -4.18
C TYR A 115 -12.25 -8.20 -4.45
N TRP A 116 -11.82 -8.20 -5.71
CA TRP A 116 -10.47 -7.77 -6.10
C TRP A 116 -10.22 -6.27 -5.88
N SER A 117 -11.26 -5.44 -6.00
CA SER A 117 -11.19 -4.01 -5.61
C SER A 117 -10.89 -3.89 -4.11
N GLY A 118 -11.52 -4.70 -3.27
CA GLY A 118 -11.23 -4.81 -1.84
C GLY A 118 -9.80 -5.26 -1.56
N VAL A 119 -9.31 -6.27 -2.28
CA VAL A 119 -7.92 -6.74 -2.19
C VAL A 119 -6.94 -5.61 -2.54
N ALA A 120 -7.17 -4.90 -3.65
CA ALA A 120 -6.36 -3.75 -4.06
C ALA A 120 -6.36 -2.65 -2.98
N ASN A 121 -7.52 -2.37 -2.39
CA ASN A 121 -7.68 -1.30 -1.41
C ASN A 121 -7.07 -1.66 -0.03
N THR A 122 -7.11 -2.94 0.36
CA THR A 122 -6.47 -3.41 1.60
C THR A 122 -4.96 -3.52 1.47
N GLY A 123 -4.45 -3.87 0.29
CA GLY A 123 -3.02 -3.79 -0.03
C GLY A 123 -2.44 -2.41 0.29
N LYS A 124 -3.14 -1.32 -0.07
CA LYS A 124 -2.78 0.05 0.33
C LYS A 124 -2.56 0.20 1.83
N GLY A 125 -3.48 -0.36 2.61
CA GLY A 125 -3.50 -0.21 4.06
C GLY A 125 -2.33 -0.92 4.72
N VAL A 126 -1.99 -2.11 4.23
CA VAL A 126 -0.87 -2.89 4.75
C VAL A 126 0.47 -2.23 4.43
N ASP A 127 0.69 -1.79 3.19
CA ASP A 127 1.95 -1.15 2.79
C ASP A 127 2.15 0.19 3.52
N ALA A 128 1.10 0.99 3.64
CA ALA A 128 1.14 2.25 4.39
C ALA A 128 1.38 2.04 5.90
N LEU A 129 0.83 0.98 6.48
CA LEU A 129 1.07 0.61 7.88
C LEU A 129 2.51 0.12 8.10
N ILE A 130 3.02 -0.74 7.23
CA ILE A 130 4.42 -1.21 7.27
C ILE A 130 5.37 -0.01 7.19
N TYR A 131 5.15 0.91 6.24
CA TYR A 131 6.00 2.08 6.09
C TYR A 131 5.97 3.01 7.30
N LYS A 132 4.79 3.23 7.89
CA LYS A 132 4.65 4.00 9.14
C LYS A 132 5.33 3.31 10.33
N SER A 133 5.17 2.00 10.48
CA SER A 133 5.83 1.22 11.53
C SER A 133 7.35 1.26 11.39
N MET A 134 7.88 1.14 10.17
CA MET A 134 9.32 1.26 9.91
C MET A 134 9.85 2.67 10.21
N ALA A 135 9.09 3.71 9.90
CA ALA A 135 9.45 5.10 10.21
C ALA A 135 9.49 5.35 11.73
N VAL A 136 8.52 4.81 12.48
CA VAL A 136 8.49 4.89 13.95
C VAL A 136 9.70 4.18 14.56
N VAL A 137 9.98 2.94 14.14
CA VAL A 137 11.14 2.17 14.64
C VAL A 137 12.47 2.87 14.33
N ARG A 138 12.61 3.50 13.16
CA ARG A 138 13.80 4.29 12.84
C ARG A 138 13.94 5.51 13.74
N ALA A 139 12.86 6.27 13.94
CA ALA A 139 12.87 7.45 14.80
C ALA A 139 13.20 7.10 16.26
N GLU A 140 12.69 5.97 16.76
CA GLU A 140 13.03 5.45 18.09
C GLU A 140 14.50 5.03 18.18
N GLY A 141 15.02 4.33 17.16
CA GLY A 141 16.43 3.93 17.11
C GLY A 141 17.39 5.13 17.06
N GLU A 142 17.05 6.17 16.28
CA GLU A 142 17.83 7.42 16.21
C GLU A 142 17.81 8.17 17.56
N ALA A 143 16.64 8.29 18.20
CA ALA A 143 16.53 8.91 19.52
C ALA A 143 17.33 8.15 20.60
N GLN A 144 17.34 6.82 20.52
CA GLN A 144 18.08 5.96 21.44
C GLN A 144 19.60 6.08 21.23
N ALA A 145 20.07 6.09 19.98
CA ALA A 145 21.47 6.32 19.64
C ALA A 145 21.95 7.72 20.07
N MET A 146 21.12 8.77 19.91
CA MET A 146 21.44 10.11 20.39
C MET A 146 21.52 10.16 21.93
N SER A 147 20.65 9.44 22.64
CA SER A 147 20.70 9.33 24.10
C SER A 147 21.99 8.63 24.58
N GLU A 148 22.39 7.55 23.92
CA GLU A 148 23.61 6.80 24.25
C GLU A 148 24.89 7.59 23.96
N ASN A 149 24.92 8.32 22.84
CA ASN A 149 26.03 9.22 22.52
C ASN A 149 26.12 10.39 23.51
N ALA A 150 24.99 10.96 23.93
CA ALA A 150 24.96 12.02 24.93
C ALA A 150 25.45 11.52 26.31
N LYS A 151 25.05 10.31 26.72
CA LYS A 151 25.53 9.67 27.95
C LYS A 151 27.03 9.40 27.89
N SER A 152 27.52 8.83 26.78
CA SER A 152 28.94 8.54 26.57
C SER A 152 29.79 9.82 26.58
N GLY A 153 29.34 10.89 25.93
CA GLY A 153 30.00 12.19 25.97
C GLY A 153 30.05 12.80 27.38
N ALA A 154 28.97 12.66 28.16
CA ALA A 154 28.94 13.10 29.56
C ALA A 154 29.90 12.29 30.44
N THR A 155 30.01 10.97 30.23
CA THR A 155 30.96 10.11 30.95
C THR A 155 32.41 10.46 30.63
N VAL A 156 32.73 10.73 29.35
CA VAL A 156 34.07 11.15 28.91
C VAL A 156 34.45 12.51 29.51
N GLU A 157 33.54 13.48 29.54
CA GLU A 157 33.80 14.80 30.13
C GLU A 157 33.95 14.73 31.66
N LEU A 158 33.20 13.86 32.33
CA LEU A 158 33.33 13.63 33.76
C LEU A 158 34.66 12.96 34.11
N HIS A 159 35.08 11.97 33.32
CA HIS A 159 36.38 11.32 33.46
C HIS A 159 37.53 12.31 33.23
N ARG A 160 37.43 13.18 32.22
CA ARG A 160 38.41 14.25 31.93
C ARG A 160 38.57 15.23 33.10
N LYS A 161 37.47 15.62 33.76
CA LYS A 161 37.50 16.50 34.94
C LYS A 161 38.15 15.84 36.16
N LEU A 162 37.96 14.53 36.33
CA LEU A 162 38.55 13.75 37.42
C LEU A 162 40.05 13.49 37.22
N THR A 163 40.51 13.30 35.99
CA THR A 163 41.93 13.04 35.69
C THR A 163 42.80 14.29 35.64
N HIS A 164 42.24 15.45 35.29
CA HIS A 164 43.00 16.71 35.23
C HIS A 164 43.06 17.51 36.55
N HIS A 165 42.27 17.16 37.58
CA HIS A 165 42.35 17.80 38.91
C HIS A 165 42.29 16.77 40.06
N PRO A 166 43.40 16.09 40.39
CA PRO A 166 43.42 15.08 41.44
C PRO A 166 43.47 15.62 42.89
N HIS A 167 43.50 16.94 43.12
CA HIS A 167 43.73 17.48 44.48
C HIS A 167 42.84 18.67 44.85
N LYS A 168 41.58 18.43 45.27
CA LYS A 168 40.83 19.37 46.15
C LYS A 168 39.74 18.68 47.01
N PHE A 169 39.93 17.42 47.40
CA PHE A 169 39.01 16.76 48.35
C PHE A 169 39.79 15.91 49.36
N ALA A 170 40.63 16.54 50.17
CA ALA A 170 41.04 16.04 51.49
C ALA A 170 42.00 17.04 52.14
N SER A 171 41.47 17.96 52.96
CA SER A 171 42.05 18.37 54.25
C SER A 171 41.42 19.68 54.70
N GLU A 172 40.37 19.60 55.49
CA GLU A 172 40.07 20.59 56.53
C GLU A 172 39.27 19.86 57.62
N SER A 173 39.87 18.78 58.14
CA SER A 173 39.63 18.37 59.52
C SER A 173 40.36 19.38 60.38
N ASP A 174 39.61 20.30 60.95
CA ASP A 174 40.01 21.21 62.01
C ASP A 174 40.18 20.41 63.32
N PRO A 175 41.35 20.48 63.98
CA PRO A 175 41.34 20.36 65.42
C PRO A 175 42.21 21.45 66.02
N ARG A 176 41.60 22.38 66.75
CA ARG A 176 42.27 23.04 67.88
C ARG A 176 41.28 23.59 68.89
N TRP A 177 41.48 23.11 70.12
CA TRP A 177 41.21 23.79 71.38
C TRP A 177 41.88 25.17 71.41
#